data_AF-A0A534NUM0-F1
#
_entry.id   AF-A0A534NUM0-F1
#
_cell.length_a   1.000
_cell.length_b   1.000
_cell.length_c   1.000
_cell.angle_alpha   90.00
_cell.angle_beta   90.00
_cell.angle_gamma   90.00
#
_symmetry.space_group_name_H-M   'P 1'
#
loop_
_entity.id
_entity.type
_entity.pdbx_description
1 polymer ?
#
loop_
_entity_poly.entity_id
_entity_poly.type
_entity_poly.pdbx_seq_one_letter_code
_entity_poly.pdbx_strand_id
1 'polypeptide(L)' 'MTWLALAVLMCAPAGESMTATLVEGSVIVAGAPIVTGAVLQPGDTVETQPGGRAEIALPGGSLLRIGENTRLT' A
#
# COMPACT_ATOMS: atom_id res chain seq x y z
N MET A 1 7.48 13.31 14.90
CA MET A 1 6.46 12.46 14.26
C MET A 1 6.99 11.03 14.28
N THR A 2 6.33 10.11 14.97
CA THR A 2 6.74 8.71 15.12
C THR A 2 6.13 7.90 13.97
N TRP A 3 6.97 7.47 13.02
CA TRP A 3 6.55 6.70 11.85
C TRP A 3 6.57 5.21 12.23
N LEU A 4 5.40 4.56 12.21
CA LEU A 4 5.29 3.11 12.40
C LEU A 4 5.54 2.43 11.05
N ALA A 5 6.73 1.84 10.89
CA ALA A 5 7.06 1.00 9.74
C ALA A 5 6.55 -0.42 10.01
N LEU A 6 5.64 -0.92 9.17
CA LEU A 6 5.12 -2.29 9.24
C LEU A 6 5.43 -3.01 7.93
N ALA A 7 6.37 -3.95 7.96
CA ALA A 7 6.84 -4.70 6.80
C ALA A 7 5.93 -5.90 6.49
N VAL A 8 4.88 -5.71 5.68
CA VAL A 8 3.92 -6.78 5.32
C VAL A 8 3.91 -7.11 3.82
N LEU A 9 4.59 -6.36 2.95
CA LEU A 9 4.57 -6.67 1.50
C LEU A 9 5.45 -7.87 1.10
N MET A 10 6.21 -8.46 2.01
CA MET A 10 7.02 -9.66 1.73
C MET A 10 6.24 -10.99 1.65
N CYS A 11 4.92 -10.99 1.88
CA CYS A 11 4.12 -12.23 1.84
C CYS A 11 3.30 -12.41 0.54
N ALA A 12 3.43 -11.52 -0.44
CA ALA A 12 2.81 -11.72 -1.74
C ALA A 12 3.73 -12.57 -2.65
N PRO A 13 3.22 -13.63 -3.32
CA PRO A 13 3.99 -14.39 -4.29
C PRO A 13 4.56 -13.45 -5.34
N ALA A 14 5.89 -13.46 -5.49
CA ALA A 14 6.62 -12.58 -6.39
C ALA A 14 6.14 -12.81 -7.83
N GLY A 15 5.34 -11.90 -8.36
CA GLY A 15 4.86 -11.93 -9.74
C GLY A 15 3.39 -11.54 -9.93
N GLU A 16 2.59 -11.53 -8.86
CA GLU A 16 1.18 -11.16 -8.99
C GLU A 16 0.95 -9.69 -8.59
N SER A 17 0.35 -8.93 -9.50
CA SER A 17 0.03 -7.52 -9.33
C SER A 17 -1.03 -7.31 -8.24
N MET A 18 -0.78 -6.40 -7.32
CA MET A 18 -1.75 -5.97 -6.30
C MET A 18 -2.48 -4.73 -6.81
N THR A 19 -3.71 -4.50 -6.35
CA THR A 19 -4.48 -3.33 -6.80
C THR A 19 -4.94 -2.52 -5.60
N ALA A 20 -4.69 -1.21 -5.60
CA ALA A 20 -5.26 -0.32 -4.61
C ALA A 20 -6.77 -0.17 -4.85
N THR A 21 -7.60 -0.81 -4.03
CA THR A 21 -9.07 -0.75 -4.13
C THR A 21 -9.65 0.49 -3.47
N LEU A 22 -8.89 1.09 -2.56
CA LEU A 22 -9.25 2.36 -1.93
C LEU A 22 -7.98 3.16 -1.68
N VAL A 23 -7.98 4.42 -2.07
CA VAL A 23 -6.95 5.39 -1.69
C VAL A 23 -7.67 6.65 -1.25
N GLU A 24 -7.50 7.00 0.03
CA GLU A 24 -7.97 8.24 0.61
C GLU A 24 -6.77 9.07 1.04
N GLY A 25 -6.83 10.39 0.83
CA GLY A 25 -5.72 11.28 1.17
C GLY A 25 -4.47 11.08 0.31
N SER A 26 -3.31 11.41 0.87
CA SER A 26 -2.03 11.31 0.14
C SER A 26 -1.36 9.98 0.42
N VAL A 27 -1.21 9.16 -0.62
CA VAL A 27 -0.56 7.86 -0.58
C VAL A 27 0.48 7.80 -1.68
N ILE A 28 1.70 7.43 -1.31
CA ILE A 28 2.87 7.41 -2.18
C ILE A 28 3.34 5.96 -2.27
N VAL A 29 3.51 5.46 -3.49
CA VAL A 29 4.07 4.14 -3.76
C VAL A 29 5.31 4.30 -4.61
N ALA A 30 6.41 3.65 -4.23
CA ALA A 30 7.68 3.73 -4.96
C ALA A 30 8.18 5.18 -5.18
N GLY A 31 7.77 6.11 -4.33
CA GLY A 31 8.08 7.55 -4.47
C GLY A 31 7.13 8.33 -5.40
N ALA A 32 6.08 7.71 -5.94
CA ALA A 32 5.05 8.37 -6.74
C ALA A 32 3.67 8.33 -6.06
N PRO A 33 2.88 9.42 -6.08
CA PRO A 33 1.53 9.39 -5.54
C PRO A 33 0.65 8.44 -6.37
N ILE A 34 -0.15 7.62 -5.69
CA ILE A 34 -1.11 6.71 -6.32
C ILE A 34 -2.55 7.12 -6.06
N VAL A 35 -3.46 6.52 -6.81
CA VAL A 35 -4.91 6.69 -6.67
C VAL A 35 -5.60 5.33 -6.65
N THR A 36 -6.88 5.31 -6.29
CA THR A 36 -7.73 4.12 -6.38
C THR A 36 -7.68 3.52 -7.80
N GLY A 37 -7.48 2.21 -7.88
CA GLY A 37 -7.28 1.46 -9.12
C GLY A 37 -5.81 1.36 -9.54
N ALA A 38 -4.87 1.97 -8.82
CA ALA A 38 -3.45 1.82 -9.10
C ALA A 38 -3.01 0.37 -8.90
N VAL A 39 -2.17 -0.11 -9.80
CA VAL A 39 -1.56 -1.43 -9.73
C VAL A 39 -0.19 -1.30 -9.08
N LEU A 40 0.06 -2.11 -8.06
CA LEU A 40 1.32 -2.18 -7.32
C LEU A 40 2.00 -3.52 -7.59
N GLN A 41 3.31 -3.54 -7.53
CA GLN A 41 4.11 -4.74 -7.65
C GLN A 41 4.59 -5.21 -6.27
N PRO A 42 4.77 -6.53 -6.07
CA PRO A 42 5.42 -7.04 -4.87
C PRO A 42 6.83 -6.46 -4.74
N GLY A 43 7.11 -5.91 -3.56
CA GLY A 43 8.34 -5.17 -3.26
C GLY A 43 8.21 -3.65 -3.39
N ASP A 44 7.09 -3.13 -3.86
CA ASP A 44 6.82 -1.69 -3.82
C ASP A 44 6.65 -1.20 -2.37
N THR A 45 7.23 -0.05 -2.07
CA THR A 45 7.02 0.62 -0.78
C THR A 45 5.79 1.50 -0.86
N VAL A 46 4.78 1.21 -0.04
CA VAL A 46 3.56 2.01 0.14
C VAL A 46 3.68 2.88 1.37
N GLU A 47 3.49 4.18 1.22
CA GLU A 47 3.58 5.16 2.28
C GLU A 47 2.31 6.00 2.32
N THR A 48 1.59 5.96 3.43
CA THR A 48 0.41 6.78 3.68
C THR A 48 0.79 7.99 4.54
N GLN A 49 0.41 9.17 4.09
CA GLN A 49 0.60 10.43 4.82
C GLN A 49 -0.43 10.58 5.95
N PRO A 50 -0.35 11.63 6.79
CA PRO A 50 -1.40 11.95 7.76
C PRO A 50 -2.77 12.12 7.08
N GLY A 51 -3.80 11.43 7.59
CA GLY A 51 -5.11 11.35 6.94
C GLY A 51 -5.16 10.50 5.66
N GLY A 52 -4.04 9.88 5.25
CA GLY A 52 -3.96 8.97 4.12
C GLY A 52 -4.41 7.56 4.52
N ARG A 53 -5.25 6.90 3.73
CA ARG A 53 -5.63 5.50 3.93
C ARG A 53 -5.53 4.78 2.61
N ALA A 54 -5.07 3.54 2.64
CA ALA A 54 -5.05 2.71 1.46
C ALA A 54 -5.63 1.33 1.76
N GLU A 55 -6.37 0.78 0.81
CA GLU A 55 -6.75 -0.62 0.79
C GLU A 55 -6.16 -1.23 -0.47
N ILE A 56 -5.43 -2.33 -0.30
CA ILE A 56 -4.76 -3.03 -1.39
C ILE A 56 -5.34 -4.44 -1.45
N ALA A 57 -5.96 -4.76 -2.58
CA ALA A 57 -6.35 -6.12 -2.90
C ALA A 57 -5.12 -6.91 -3.36
N LEU A 58 -4.84 -7.97 -2.62
CA LEU A 58 -3.81 -8.92 -2.94
C LEU A 58 -4.36 -9.98 -3.91
N PRO A 59 -3.52 -10.44 -4.84
CA PRO A 59 -3.82 -11.61 -5.65
C PRO A 59 -3.91 -12.82 -4.71
N GLY A 60 -5.05 -13.51 -4.75
CA GLY A 60 -5.45 -14.49 -3.74
C GLY A 60 -6.66 -14.06 -2.89
N GLY A 61 -7.21 -12.86 -3.13
CA GLY A 61 -8.47 -12.41 -2.52
C GLY A 61 -8.32 -11.85 -1.10
N SER A 62 -7.08 -11.69 -0.63
CA SER A 62 -6.81 -10.99 0.63
C SER A 62 -6.89 -9.47 0.43
N LEU A 63 -7.32 -8.75 1.46
CA LEU A 63 -7.36 -7.29 1.47
C LEU A 63 -6.42 -6.76 2.54
N LEU A 64 -5.47 -5.93 2.14
CA LEU A 64 -4.55 -5.26 3.04
C LEU A 64 -5.05 -3.83 3.30
N ARG A 65 -5.43 -3.55 4.54
CA ARG A 65 -5.84 -2.21 4.96
C ARG A 65 -4.69 -1.49 5.65
N ILE A 66 -4.40 -0.30 5.15
CA ILE A 66 -3.29 0.55 5.55
C ILE A 66 -3.88 1.82 6.14
N GLY A 67 -3.59 2.03 7.42
CA GLY A 67 -4.00 3.25 8.12
C GLY A 67 -3.16 4.46 7.71
N GLU A 68 -3.43 5.59 8.33
CA GLU A 68 -2.62 6.81 8.16
C GLU A 68 -1.25 6.70 8.82
N ASN A 69 -0.30 7.52 8.34
CA ASN A 69 1.07 7.57 8.84
C ASN A 69 1.77 6.19 8.86
N THR A 70 1.46 5.34 7.88
CA THR A 70 1.98 3.98 7.81
C THR A 70 2.88 3.85 6.61
N ARG A 71 4.03 3.20 6.81
CA ARG A 71 4.92 2.80 5.72
C ARG A 71 5.02 1.28 5.68
N LEU A 72 4.77 0.73 4.51
CA LEU A 72 4.81 -0.67 4.15
C LEU A 72 5.84 -0.87 3.06
N THR A 73 6.70 -1.87 3.22
CA THR A 73 7.70 -2.34 2.25
C THR A 73 7.57 -3.85 2.14
#